data_AF-B0RJ60-F1
#
_entry.id   AF-B0RJ60-F1
#
_cell.length_a   1.000
_cell.length_b   1.000
_cell.length_c   1.000
_cell.angle_alpha   90.00
_cell.angle_beta   90.00
_cell.angle_gamma   90.00
#
_symmetry.space_group_name_H-M   'P 1'
#
loop_
_entity.id
_entity.type
_entity.pdbx_description
1 polymer ?
#
loop_
_entity_poly.entity_id
_entity_poly.type
_entity_poly.pdbx_seq_one_letter_code
_entity_poly.pdbx_strand_id
1 'polypeptide(L)'
;MTEKGTPRRPRGSVEKGVTPRWTIEESSRDAVNAMAKAAGISSSYFVDLSITHLRAEFEADGVPSWLRTALSREELPIEPT
;
A
#
# COMPACT_ATOMS: atom_id res chain seq x y z
N MET A 1 20.62 -3.69 -26.40
CA MET A 1 20.48 -3.32 -24.98
C MET A 1 19.61 -4.37 -24.33
N THR A 2 20.17 -5.23 -23.49
CA THR A 2 19.43 -6.35 -22.88
C THR A 2 18.66 -5.82 -21.67
N GLU A 3 17.33 -5.87 -21.70
CA GLU A 3 16.49 -5.49 -20.56
C GLU A 3 16.86 -6.33 -19.34
N LYS A 4 17.37 -5.67 -18.31
CA LYS A 4 17.73 -6.29 -17.04
C LYS A 4 16.42 -6.61 -16.32
N GLY A 5 16.03 -7.89 -16.32
CA GLY A 5 14.76 -8.35 -15.76
C GLY A 5 14.57 -7.89 -14.31
N THR A 6 13.35 -7.51 -13.95
CA THR A 6 12.98 -7.01 -12.63
C THR A 6 13.52 -7.92 -11.51
N PRO A 7 14.27 -7.37 -10.54
CA PRO A 7 14.74 -8.11 -9.37
C PRO A 7 13.63 -8.95 -8.74
N ARG A 8 13.86 -10.26 -8.68
CA ARG A 8 12.93 -11.20 -8.03
C ARG A 8 13.14 -11.13 -6.53
N ARG A 9 12.06 -11.32 -5.76
CA ARG A 9 12.17 -11.46 -4.31
C ARG A 9 13.18 -12.56 -3.95
N PRO A 10 13.93 -12.41 -2.84
CA PRO A 10 14.81 -13.46 -2.35
C PRO A 10 14.07 -14.79 -2.22
N ARG A 11 14.70 -15.87 -2.69
CA ARG A 11 14.11 -17.21 -2.65
C ARG A 11 13.85 -17.60 -1.19
N GLY A 12 12.64 -18.07 -0.89
CA GLY A 12 12.22 -18.45 0.47
C GLY A 12 11.71 -17.30 1.35
N SER A 13 11.66 -16.06 0.85
CA SER A 13 11.12 -14.91 1.59
C SER A 13 9.58 -14.88 1.71
N VAL A 14 8.88 -15.79 1.03
CA VAL A 14 7.41 -15.85 1.02
C VAL A 14 6.99 -17.21 1.58
N GLU A 15 6.44 -17.19 2.79
CA GLU A 15 5.98 -18.39 3.49
C GLU A 15 4.61 -18.87 2.97
N LYS A 16 3.68 -17.94 2.71
CA LYS A 16 2.36 -18.22 2.13
C LYS A 16 1.96 -17.11 1.17
N GLY A 17 2.31 -17.26 -0.10
CA GLY A 17 1.99 -16.28 -1.13
C GLY A 17 0.51 -16.27 -1.46
N VAL A 18 -0.12 -15.10 -1.40
CA VAL A 18 -1.49 -14.87 -1.88
C VAL A 18 -1.49 -13.67 -2.83
N THR A 19 -2.37 -13.69 -3.83
CA THR A 19 -2.60 -12.49 -4.66
C THR A 19 -3.56 -11.59 -3.89
N PRO A 20 -3.17 -10.34 -3.56
CA PRO A 20 -4.10 -9.39 -2.96
C PRO A 20 -5.25 -9.15 -3.94
N ARG A 21 -6.49 -9.48 -3.54
CA ARG A 21 -7.68 -9.10 -4.29
C ARG A 21 -8.20 -7.82 -3.68
N TRP A 22 -8.06 -6.72 -4.40
CA TRP A 22 -8.49 -5.41 -3.95
C TRP A 22 -9.65 -4.91 -4.79
N THR A 23 -10.60 -4.28 -4.12
CA THR A 23 -11.55 -3.36 -4.76
C THR A 23 -11.02 -1.96 -4.51
N ILE A 24 -10.24 -1.44 -5.45
CA ILE A 24 -9.68 -0.09 -5.43
C ILE A 24 -9.84 0.55 -6.80
N GLU A 25 -9.73 1.87 -6.84
CA GLU A 25 -9.65 2.62 -8.09
C GLU A 25 -8.50 2.14 -8.98
N GLU A 26 -8.73 2.10 -10.29
CA GLU A 26 -7.71 1.71 -11.27
C GLU A 26 -6.48 2.63 -11.19
N SER A 27 -6.69 3.93 -10.99
CA SER A 27 -5.62 4.92 -10.82
C SER A 27 -4.70 4.59 -9.62
N SER A 28 -5.27 4.11 -8.52
CA SER A 28 -4.52 3.69 -7.33
C SER A 28 -3.67 2.44 -7.60
N ARG A 29 -4.22 1.46 -8.34
CA ARG A 29 -3.46 0.29 -8.79
C ARG A 29 -2.27 0.71 -9.66
N ASP A 30 -2.52 1.62 -10.60
CA ASP A 30 -1.49 2.07 -11.54
C ASP A 30 -0.39 2.88 -10.84
N ALA A 31 -0.76 3.69 -9.84
CA ALA A 31 0.21 4.36 -8.97
C ALA A 31 1.12 3.37 -8.23
N VAL A 32 0.55 2.29 -7.65
CA VAL A 32 1.35 1.23 -7.01
C VAL A 32 2.32 0.58 -8.00
N ASN A 33 1.86 0.27 -9.22
CA ASN A 33 2.71 -0.30 -10.25
C ASN A 33 3.85 0.65 -10.67
N ALA A 34 3.56 1.95 -10.81
CA ALA A 34 4.56 2.96 -11.15
C ALA A 34 5.63 3.11 -10.04
N MET A 35 5.20 3.16 -8.78
CA MET A 35 6.12 3.23 -7.63
C MET A 35 7.00 1.99 -7.53
N ALA A 36 6.42 0.80 -7.67
CA ALA A 36 7.17 -0.45 -7.64
C ALA A 36 8.20 -0.54 -8.78
N LYS A 37 7.80 -0.11 -9.99
CA LYS A 37 8.70 -0.03 -11.15
C LYS A 37 9.86 0.94 -10.90
N ALA A 38 9.59 2.12 -10.35
CA ALA A 38 10.62 3.10 -10.00
C ALA A 38 11.60 2.55 -8.94
N ALA A 39 11.09 1.77 -7.98
CA ALA A 39 11.88 1.09 -6.96
C ALA A 39 12.59 -0.19 -7.45
N GLY A 40 12.35 -0.61 -8.70
CA GLY A 40 12.96 -1.82 -9.27
C GLY A 40 12.49 -3.12 -8.60
N ILE A 41 11.28 -3.18 -8.07
CA ILE A 41 10.71 -4.37 -7.42
C ILE A 41 9.32 -4.71 -7.97
N SER A 42 8.81 -5.90 -7.67
CA SER A 42 7.45 -6.27 -8.05
C SER A 42 6.40 -5.49 -7.24
N SER A 43 5.24 -5.21 -7.84
CA SER A 43 4.13 -4.53 -7.17
C SER A 43 3.72 -5.25 -5.88
N SER A 44 3.61 -6.57 -5.91
CA SER A 44 3.32 -7.35 -4.69
C SER A 44 4.39 -7.18 -3.62
N TYR A 45 5.68 -7.01 -3.98
CA TYR A 45 6.73 -6.75 -3.00
C TYR A 45 6.67 -5.35 -2.43
N PHE A 46 6.41 -4.36 -3.26
CA PHE A 46 6.20 -2.99 -2.83
C PHE A 46 5.07 -2.90 -1.80
N VAL A 47 3.97 -3.62 -2.04
CA VAL A 47 2.82 -3.68 -1.13
C VAL A 47 3.18 -4.29 0.23
N ASP A 48 3.86 -5.44 0.27
CA ASP A 48 4.28 -6.05 1.54
C ASP A 48 5.21 -5.13 2.34
N LEU A 49 6.12 -4.43 1.68
CA LEU A 49 7.01 -3.45 2.32
C LEU A 49 6.22 -2.26 2.85
N SER A 50 5.25 -1.76 2.07
CA SER A 50 4.39 -0.65 2.47
C SER A 50 3.55 -1.01 3.70
N ILE A 51 2.97 -2.21 3.73
CA ILE A 51 2.24 -2.72 4.91
C ILE A 51 3.16 -2.82 6.13
N THR A 52 4.38 -3.32 5.95
CA THR A 52 5.36 -3.41 7.04
C THR A 52 5.71 -2.04 7.60
N HIS A 53 5.91 -1.04 6.73
CA HIS A 53 6.15 0.34 7.14
C HIS A 53 4.96 0.93 7.88
N LEU A 54 3.74 0.82 7.30
CA LEU A 54 2.52 1.33 7.91
C LEU A 54 2.23 0.69 9.27
N ARG A 55 2.49 -0.61 9.44
CA ARG A 55 2.30 -1.30 10.74
C ARG A 55 3.09 -0.63 11.86
N ALA A 56 4.28 -0.11 11.59
CA ALA A 56 5.07 0.61 12.60
C ALA A 56 4.37 1.89 13.08
N GLU A 57 3.54 2.51 12.25
CA GLU A 57 2.73 3.69 12.63
C GLU A 57 1.48 3.33 13.45
N PHE A 58 1.02 2.07 13.42
CA PHE A 58 -0.15 1.62 14.17
C PHE A 58 0.15 1.28 15.63
N GLU A 59 1.41 1.00 15.99
CA GLU A 59 1.76 0.48 17.32
C GLU A 59 1.61 1.50 18.48
N ALA A 60 1.53 2.80 18.18
CA ALA A 60 1.41 3.84 19.22
C ALA A 60 -0.03 4.05 19.72
N ASP A 61 -1.01 4.13 18.81
CA ASP A 61 -2.37 4.59 19.12
C ASP A 61 -3.48 3.72 18.51
N GLY A 62 -3.13 2.61 17.86
CA GLY A 62 -4.05 1.72 17.15
C GLY A 62 -4.61 2.27 15.82
N VAL A 63 -4.57 3.59 15.57
CA VAL A 63 -4.97 4.23 14.31
C VAL A 63 -4.06 5.43 13.99
N PRO A 64 -3.37 5.47 12.83
CA PRO A 64 -2.55 6.60 12.44
C PRO A 64 -3.35 7.91 12.26
N SER A 65 -2.71 9.04 12.54
CA SER A 65 -3.34 10.37 12.47
C SER A 65 -3.81 10.75 11.05
N TRP A 66 -3.07 10.33 10.02
CA TRP A 66 -3.43 10.57 8.62
C TRP A 66 -4.74 9.86 8.25
N LEU A 67 -5.01 8.67 8.81
CA LEU A 67 -6.23 7.92 8.54
C LEU A 67 -7.43 8.59 9.22
N ARG A 68 -7.27 9.08 10.46
CA ARG A 68 -8.32 9.84 11.15
C ARG A 68 -8.71 11.09 10.36
N THR A 69 -7.73 11.79 9.80
CA THR A 69 -7.94 13.00 8.99
C THR A 69 -8.65 12.70 7.68
N ALA A 70 -8.33 11.57 7.04
CA ALA A 70 -9.00 11.15 5.82
C ALA A 70 -10.48 10.79 6.08
N LEU A 71 -10.77 10.14 7.20
CA LEU A 71 -12.12 9.74 7.60
C LEU A 71 -12.99 10.90 8.11
N SER A 72 -12.40 11.90 8.76
CA SER A 72 -13.15 13.06 9.29
C SER A 72 -13.67 14.02 8.22
N ARG A 73 -13.26 13.87 6.95
CA ARG A 73 -13.77 14.68 5.83
C ARG A 73 -15.23 14.40 5.47
N GLU A 74 -15.84 13.35 5.99
CA GLU A 74 -17.24 12.97 5.69
C GLU A 74 -18.26 13.42 6.75
N GLU A 75 -17.85 14.12 7.82
CA GLU A 75 -18.82 14.73 8.75
C GLU A 75 -19.40 16.01 8.15
N LEU A 76 -20.55 15.89 7.47
CA LEU A 76 -21.39 17.04 7.14
C LEU A 76 -21.81 17.74 8.44
N PRO A 77 -21.74 19.08 8.54
CA PRO A 77 -22.29 19.80 9.69
C PRO A 77 -23.78 19.46 9.82
N ILE A 78 -24.17 18.88 10.95
CA ILE A 78 -25.58 18.80 11.32
C ILE A 78 -25.98 20.21 11.71
N GLU A 79 -26.68 20.94 10.84
CA GLU A 79 -27.31 22.19 11.25
C GLU A 79 -28.41 21.84 12.28
N PRO A 80 -28.34 22.36 13.52
CA PRO A 80 -29.44 22.19 14.46
C PRO A 80 -30.66 22.95 13.93
N THR A 81 -31.77 22.23 13.76
CA THR A 81 -33.09 22.80 13.47
C THR A 81 -33.69 23.47 14.70
#